data_AF-C3PM11-F1
#
_entry.id   AF-C3PM11-F1
#
_cell.length_a   1.000
_cell.length_b   1.000
_cell.length_c   1.000
_cell.angle_alpha   90.00
_cell.angle_beta   90.00
_cell.angle_gamma   90.00
#
_symmetry.space_group_name_H-M   'P 1'
#
loop_
_entity.id
_entity.type
_entity.pdbx_description
1 polymer ?
#
loop_
_entity_poly.entity_id
_entity_poly.type
_entity_poly.pdbx_seq_one_letter_code
_entity_poly.pdbx_strand_id
1 'polypeptide(L)'
;MQQFSIYQTSDELLLKSILLLIEKCYHSDLKSVILTADADQQEMLNKNLWTYSRKQFIPHGSKLDPQPEKQPIYITDELQNPNNASVLVIISPTDIGKILQAKEYIRVFKRIIIITDLPEDLKELTVKINKFTGQENKIDCFTQNPRGAWNKVV
;
A
#
# COMPACT_ATOMS: atom_id res chain seq x y z
N MET A 1 -11.72 4.83 -14.33
CA MET A 1 -11.00 3.54 -14.25
C MET A 1 -9.70 3.74 -13.47
N GLN A 2 -9.57 3.13 -12.30
CA GLN A 2 -8.34 3.13 -11.50
C GLN A 2 -7.54 1.85 -11.78
N GLN A 3 -6.25 1.86 -11.46
CA GLN A 3 -5.41 0.65 -11.51
C GLN A 3 -5.24 0.08 -10.10
N PHE A 4 -5.56 -1.20 -9.94
CA PHE A 4 -5.27 -1.98 -8.74
C PHE A 4 -4.13 -2.97 -9.01
N SER A 5 -3.28 -3.16 -8.00
CA SER A 5 -2.30 -4.24 -7.98
C SER A 5 -2.39 -4.96 -6.64
N ILE A 6 -2.64 -6.26 -6.65
CA ILE A 6 -2.78 -7.07 -5.44
C ILE A 6 -1.56 -7.96 -5.32
N TYR A 7 -0.87 -7.89 -4.19
CA TYR A 7 0.34 -8.66 -3.88
C TYR A 7 0.09 -9.52 -2.65
N GLN A 8 0.02 -10.83 -2.85
CA GLN A 8 -0.09 -11.79 -1.76
C GLN A 8 1.29 -12.42 -1.48
N THR A 9 1.76 -12.31 -0.26
CA THR A 9 3.06 -12.82 0.21
C THR A 9 2.86 -13.72 1.44
N SER A 10 3.94 -14.18 2.05
CA SER A 10 3.91 -14.83 3.36
C SER A 10 4.26 -13.82 4.45
N ASP A 11 3.89 -14.12 5.69
CA ASP A 11 4.17 -13.27 6.86
C ASP A 11 5.69 -12.97 6.98
N GLU A 12 6.53 -13.99 6.78
CA GLU A 12 7.99 -13.84 6.91
C GLU A 12 8.60 -12.88 5.86
N LEU A 13 7.93 -12.71 4.73
CA LEU A 13 8.39 -11.87 3.61
C LEU A 13 7.63 -10.54 3.54
N LEU A 14 6.61 -10.33 4.34
CA LEU A 14 5.72 -9.16 4.28
C LEU A 14 6.50 -7.86 4.48
N LEU A 15 7.21 -7.73 5.60
CA LEU A 15 7.98 -6.51 5.91
C LEU A 15 8.99 -6.19 4.81
N LYS A 16 9.76 -7.19 4.37
CA LYS A 16 10.75 -7.03 3.29
C LYS A 16 10.08 -6.57 1.99
N SER A 17 8.94 -7.14 1.65
CA SER A 17 8.20 -6.81 0.43
C SER A 17 7.61 -5.41 0.46
N ILE A 18 7.10 -4.97 1.62
CA ILE A 18 6.62 -3.60 1.83
C ILE A 18 7.76 -2.60 1.68
N LEU A 19 8.92 -2.83 2.31
CA LEU A 19 10.06 -1.93 2.23
C LEU A 19 10.58 -1.78 0.79
N LEU A 20 10.70 -2.90 0.06
CA LEU A 20 11.06 -2.89 -1.38
C LEU A 20 10.02 -2.17 -2.24
N LEU A 21 8.73 -2.33 -1.93
CA LEU A 21 7.65 -1.66 -2.65
C LEU A 21 7.69 -0.14 -2.44
N ILE A 22 7.89 0.31 -1.20
CA ILE A 22 8.00 1.74 -0.85
C ILE A 22 9.23 2.35 -1.53
N GLU A 23 10.38 1.67 -1.44
CA GLU A 23 11.61 2.06 -2.13
C GLU A 23 11.37 2.23 -3.63
N LYS A 24 10.70 1.26 -4.28
CA LYS A 24 10.37 1.34 -5.70
C LYS A 24 9.43 2.49 -6.02
N CYS A 25 8.43 2.77 -5.19
CA CYS A 25 7.54 3.91 -5.38
C CYS A 25 8.32 5.22 -5.33
N TYR A 26 9.19 5.38 -4.32
CA TYR A 26 10.02 6.57 -4.17
C TYR A 26 10.97 6.78 -5.36
N HIS A 27 11.71 5.74 -5.79
CA HIS A 27 12.61 5.83 -6.95
C HIS A 27 11.89 6.01 -8.29
N SER A 28 10.59 5.71 -8.33
CA SER A 28 9.75 5.99 -9.50
C SER A 28 9.13 7.40 -9.46
N ASP A 29 9.53 8.25 -8.52
CA ASP A 29 8.98 9.58 -8.26
C ASP A 29 7.47 9.58 -8.03
N LEU A 30 6.96 8.51 -7.40
CA LEU A 30 5.55 8.36 -7.07
C LEU A 30 5.32 8.79 -5.62
N LYS A 31 4.61 9.91 -5.45
CA LYS A 31 4.05 10.26 -4.15
C LYS A 31 3.03 9.22 -3.71
N SER A 32 3.25 8.67 -2.52
CA SER A 32 2.48 7.54 -2.00
C SER A 32 1.97 7.81 -0.59
N VAL A 33 0.75 7.37 -0.32
CA VAL A 33 0.25 7.13 1.03
C VAL A 33 0.41 5.64 1.33
N ILE A 34 0.96 5.32 2.49
CA ILE A 34 1.08 3.98 3.04
C ILE A 34 0.12 3.87 4.20
N LEU A 35 -0.99 3.17 3.97
CA LEU A 35 -2.06 2.93 4.93
C LEU A 35 -1.78 1.64 5.68
N THR A 36 -1.50 1.75 6.98
CA THR A 36 -1.33 0.62 7.89
C THR A 36 -2.65 0.24 8.55
N ALA A 37 -2.70 -0.96 9.14
CA ALA A 37 -3.88 -1.45 9.84
C ALA A 37 -4.17 -0.67 11.13
N ASP A 38 -3.12 -0.21 11.81
CA ASP A 38 -3.17 0.52 13.08
C ASP A 38 -1.90 1.35 13.31
N ALA A 39 -1.90 2.09 14.44
CA ALA A 39 -0.81 2.95 14.88
C ALA A 39 0.48 2.18 15.23
N ASP A 40 0.37 0.94 15.75
CA ASP A 40 1.53 0.13 16.11
C ASP A 40 2.28 -0.30 14.84
N GLN A 41 1.57 -0.75 13.80
CA GLN A 41 2.13 -1.05 12.50
C GLN A 41 2.70 0.21 11.82
N GLN A 42 2.07 1.38 11.99
CA GLN A 42 2.60 2.67 11.52
C GLN A 42 3.95 2.97 12.15
N GLU A 43 4.06 2.90 13.48
CA GLU A 43 5.30 3.20 14.20
C GLU A 43 6.40 2.19 13.86
N MET A 44 6.05 0.90 13.78
CA MET A 44 6.98 -0.14 13.37
C MET A 44 7.52 0.13 11.96
N LEU A 45 6.66 0.44 11.00
CA LEU A 45 7.09 0.71 9.62
C LEU A 45 7.98 1.96 9.54
N ASN A 46 7.62 3.03 10.24
CA ASN A 46 8.41 4.26 10.33
C ASN A 46 9.83 3.96 10.83
N LYS A 47 9.97 3.23 11.95
CA LYS A 47 11.29 2.83 12.50
C LYS A 47 12.10 1.98 11.52
N ASN A 48 11.45 1.05 10.82
CA ASN A 48 12.13 0.18 9.86
C ASN A 48 12.66 0.98 8.65
N LEU A 49 11.89 1.94 8.11
CA LEU A 49 12.35 2.76 6.98
C LEU A 49 13.58 3.60 7.31
N TRP A 50 13.73 4.05 8.55
CA TRP A 50 14.95 4.73 9.01
C TRP A 50 16.20 3.86 9.01
N THR A 51 16.06 2.54 9.18
CA THR A 51 17.18 1.59 9.32
C THR A 51 17.36 0.66 8.12
N TYR A 52 16.38 0.63 7.21
CA TYR A 52 16.30 -0.29 6.09
C TYR A 52 17.52 -0.26 5.16
N SER A 53 18.04 0.93 4.84
CA SER A 53 19.20 1.07 3.97
C SER A 53 20.17 2.12 4.49
N ARG A 54 21.42 1.70 4.71
CA ARG A 54 22.53 2.61 5.03
C ARG A 54 22.95 3.49 3.84
N LYS A 55 22.53 3.14 2.62
CA LYS A 55 22.97 3.80 1.38
C LYS A 55 21.91 4.68 0.75
N GLN A 56 20.64 4.44 1.05
CA GLN A 56 19.51 5.11 0.41
C GLN A 56 18.49 5.48 1.48
N PHE A 57 18.46 6.78 1.80
CA PHE A 57 17.42 7.33 2.63
C PHE A 57 16.13 7.49 1.81
N ILE A 58 15.01 7.01 2.34
CA ILE A 58 13.68 7.23 1.78
C ILE A 58 13.03 8.33 2.62
N PRO A 59 12.84 9.55 2.09
CA PRO A 59 12.12 10.61 2.81
C PRO A 59 10.68 10.19 3.04
N HIS A 60 10.28 10.12 4.30
CA HIS A 60 8.94 9.74 4.72
C HIS A 60 8.54 10.52 5.96
N GLY A 61 7.24 10.58 6.23
CA GLY A 61 6.71 11.11 7.48
C GLY A 61 5.26 10.73 7.70
N SER A 62 4.73 11.18 8.83
CA SER A 62 3.39 10.89 9.34
C SER A 62 2.71 12.18 9.80
N LYS A 63 1.49 12.08 10.35
CA LYS A 63 0.79 13.21 10.99
C LYS A 63 1.57 13.84 12.17
N LEU A 64 2.54 13.12 12.73
CA LEU A 64 3.35 13.58 13.87
C LEU A 64 4.58 14.39 13.42
N ASP A 65 4.91 14.36 12.12
CA ASP A 65 6.10 15.01 11.58
C ASP A 65 5.76 16.40 11.03
N PRO A 66 6.72 17.35 11.04
CA PRO A 66 6.53 18.65 10.40
C PRO A 66 6.27 18.53 8.91
N GLN A 67 5.34 19.33 8.39
CA GLN A 67 5.02 19.46 6.96
C GLN A 67 4.70 18.11 6.28
N PRO A 68 3.69 17.36 6.77
CA PRO A 68 3.31 16.06 6.20
C PRO A 68 2.98 16.15 4.70
N GLU A 69 2.50 17.30 4.23
CA GLU A 69 2.20 17.57 2.83
C GLU A 69 3.42 17.57 1.90
N LYS A 70 4.62 17.75 2.44
CA LYS A 70 5.88 17.75 1.69
C LYS A 70 6.54 16.38 1.60
N GLN A 71 6.07 15.41 2.39
CA GLN A 71 6.68 14.08 2.44
C GLN A 71 6.30 13.28 1.18
N PRO A 72 7.27 12.76 0.39
CA PRO A 72 6.95 11.99 -0.81
C PRO A 72 6.32 10.64 -0.45
N ILE A 73 6.71 10.05 0.68
CA ILE A 73 6.05 8.89 1.29
C ILE A 73 5.37 9.34 2.58
N TYR A 74 4.06 9.16 2.66
CA TYR A 74 3.28 9.50 3.86
C TYR A 74 2.71 8.24 4.51
N ILE A 75 3.02 7.99 5.78
CA ILE A 75 2.59 6.79 6.51
C ILE A 75 1.48 7.16 7.50
N THR A 76 0.40 6.40 7.50
CA THR A 76 -0.80 6.69 8.28
C THR A 76 -1.60 5.43 8.60
N ASP A 77 -2.26 5.41 9.74
CA ASP A 77 -3.32 4.46 10.11
C ASP A 77 -4.74 5.00 9.83
N GLU A 78 -4.84 6.26 9.40
CA GLU A 78 -6.08 6.96 9.08
C GLU A 78 -6.25 7.18 7.57
N LEU A 79 -7.51 7.33 7.11
CA LEU A 79 -7.87 7.59 5.71
C LEU A 79 -7.62 9.06 5.32
N GLN A 80 -6.35 9.44 5.18
CA GLN A 80 -5.92 10.80 4.85
C GLN A 80 -4.84 10.82 3.76
N ASN A 81 -4.80 11.91 2.99
CA ASN A 81 -3.85 12.11 1.89
C ASN A 81 -3.29 13.54 1.86
N PRO A 82 -2.55 13.98 2.89
CA PRO A 82 -2.07 15.36 2.97
C PRO A 82 -1.00 15.69 1.92
N ASN A 83 -0.25 14.70 1.44
CA ASN A 83 0.82 14.90 0.46
C ASN A 83 0.34 14.89 -1.00
N ASN A 84 -0.98 14.81 -1.24
CA ASN A 84 -1.61 14.72 -2.56
C ASN A 84 -1.01 13.57 -3.39
N ALA A 85 -0.78 12.42 -2.75
CA ALA A 85 -0.31 11.21 -3.40
C ALA A 85 -1.31 10.70 -4.44
N SER A 86 -0.75 10.17 -5.53
CA SER A 86 -1.53 9.49 -6.57
C SER A 86 -1.55 7.96 -6.40
N VAL A 87 -0.70 7.45 -5.50
CA VAL A 87 -0.58 6.03 -5.17
C VAL A 87 -0.99 5.81 -3.72
N LEU A 88 -1.85 4.82 -3.49
CA LEU A 88 -2.17 4.31 -2.16
C LEU A 88 -1.62 2.89 -2.04
N VAL A 89 -0.86 2.61 -0.99
CA VAL A 89 -0.45 1.26 -0.60
C VAL A 89 -1.19 0.89 0.68
N ILE A 90 -1.97 -0.18 0.65
CA ILE A 90 -2.73 -0.69 1.79
C ILE A 90 -2.04 -1.97 2.27
N ILE A 91 -1.63 -1.99 3.53
CA ILE A 91 -0.90 -3.11 4.13
C ILE A 91 -1.86 -3.97 4.96
N SER A 92 -1.90 -5.27 4.66
CA SER A 92 -2.65 -6.33 5.35
C SER A 92 -3.98 -5.84 5.98
N PRO A 93 -4.91 -5.29 5.17
CA PRO A 93 -6.12 -4.69 5.69
C PRO A 93 -7.03 -5.75 6.31
N THR A 94 -7.50 -5.50 7.53
CA THR A 94 -8.48 -6.39 8.21
C THR A 94 -9.86 -6.34 7.57
N ASP A 95 -10.26 -5.18 7.03
CA ASP A 95 -11.47 -4.99 6.25
C ASP A 95 -11.21 -4.04 5.07
N ILE A 96 -10.84 -4.61 3.93
CA ILE A 96 -10.65 -3.86 2.69
C ILE A 96 -11.95 -3.20 2.21
N GLY A 97 -13.11 -3.78 2.51
CA GLY A 97 -14.41 -3.25 2.11
C GLY A 97 -14.71 -1.91 2.77
N LYS A 98 -14.41 -1.76 4.07
CA LYS A 98 -14.55 -0.50 4.80
C LYS A 98 -13.71 0.62 4.17
N ILE A 99 -12.47 0.31 3.79
CA ILE A 99 -11.57 1.26 3.14
C ILE A 99 -12.08 1.64 1.75
N LEU A 100 -12.44 0.66 0.91
CA LEU A 100 -12.87 0.90 -0.47
C LEU A 100 -14.23 1.61 -0.59
N GLN A 101 -15.08 1.51 0.43
CA GLN A 101 -16.36 2.21 0.49
C GLN A 101 -16.23 3.71 0.80
N ALA A 102 -15.08 4.17 1.31
CA ALA A 102 -14.77 5.59 1.48
C ALA A 102 -14.46 6.24 0.12
N LYS A 103 -15.49 6.35 -0.75
CA LYS A 103 -15.33 6.69 -2.17
C LYS A 103 -14.57 7.99 -2.41
N GLU A 104 -14.83 9.03 -1.61
CA GLU A 104 -14.14 10.32 -1.75
C GLU A 104 -12.64 10.19 -1.49
N TYR A 105 -12.24 9.39 -0.49
CA TYR A 105 -10.84 9.09 -0.23
C TYR A 105 -10.22 8.24 -1.33
N ILE A 106 -10.92 7.21 -1.81
CA ILE A 106 -10.36 6.28 -2.80
C ILE A 106 -10.20 6.92 -4.18
N ARG A 107 -11.14 7.80 -4.59
CA ARG A 107 -11.19 8.39 -5.93
C ARG A 107 -10.00 9.29 -6.27
N VAL A 108 -9.30 9.84 -5.28
CA VAL A 108 -8.15 10.71 -5.54
C VAL A 108 -6.91 9.93 -6.02
N PHE A 109 -6.84 8.63 -5.70
CA PHE A 109 -5.71 7.79 -6.07
C PHE A 109 -5.90 7.22 -7.49
N LYS A 110 -4.86 7.31 -8.31
CA LYS A 110 -4.85 6.72 -9.66
C LYS A 110 -4.49 5.23 -9.59
N ARG A 111 -3.61 4.88 -8.66
CA ARG A 111 -3.14 3.51 -8.42
C ARG A 111 -3.33 3.11 -6.96
N ILE A 112 -3.89 1.94 -6.74
CA ILE A 112 -4.07 1.37 -5.40
C ILE A 112 -3.37 0.02 -5.38
N ILE A 113 -2.49 -0.17 -4.41
CA ILE A 113 -1.71 -1.38 -4.22
C ILE A 113 -2.16 -1.99 -2.91
N ILE A 114 -2.59 -3.24 -2.93
CA ILE A 114 -2.91 -4.00 -1.72
C ILE A 114 -1.80 -5.03 -1.56
N ILE A 115 -1.12 -5.03 -0.42
CA ILE A 115 -0.13 -6.05 -0.08
C ILE A 115 -0.56 -6.74 1.20
N THR A 116 -0.62 -8.06 1.19
CA THR A 116 -1.11 -8.85 2.32
C THR A 116 -0.40 -10.19 2.41
N ASP A 117 -0.19 -10.65 3.63
CA ASP A 117 0.24 -12.00 4.00
C ASP A 117 -0.94 -12.95 4.25
N LEU A 118 -2.16 -12.40 4.29
CA LEU A 118 -3.37 -13.18 4.52
C LEU A 118 -3.72 -14.04 3.29
N PRO A 119 -4.23 -15.26 3.50
CA PRO A 119 -4.69 -16.12 2.41
C PRO A 119 -6.01 -15.58 1.82
N GLU A 120 -5.90 -14.76 0.78
CA GLU A 120 -7.05 -14.19 0.05
C GLU A 120 -7.41 -15.01 -1.20
N ASP A 121 -8.70 -15.13 -1.51
CA ASP A 121 -9.13 -15.52 -2.85
C ASP A 121 -9.06 -14.29 -3.77
N LEU A 122 -8.01 -14.23 -4.59
CA LEU A 122 -7.74 -13.09 -5.48
C LEU A 122 -8.85 -12.85 -6.51
N LYS A 123 -9.60 -13.89 -6.91
CA LYS A 123 -10.75 -13.73 -7.82
C LYS A 123 -11.92 -13.09 -7.09
N GLU A 124 -12.21 -13.56 -5.88
CA GLU A 124 -13.27 -12.97 -5.05
C GLU A 124 -12.93 -11.51 -4.69
N LEU A 125 -11.66 -11.23 -4.35
CA LEU A 125 -11.20 -9.89 -4.03
C LEU A 125 -11.31 -8.93 -5.23
N THR A 126 -11.03 -9.41 -6.44
CA THR A 126 -11.24 -8.64 -7.70
C THR A 126 -12.72 -8.23 -7.86
N VAL A 127 -13.65 -9.16 -7.61
CA VAL A 127 -15.10 -8.86 -7.64
C VAL A 127 -15.48 -7.86 -6.56
N LYS A 128 -14.98 -8.04 -5.32
CA LYS A 128 -15.20 -7.12 -4.20
C LYS A 128 -14.72 -5.70 -4.52
N ILE A 129 -13.53 -5.54 -5.11
CA ILE A 129 -12.97 -4.23 -5.47
C ILE A 129 -13.92 -3.48 -6.43
N ASN A 130 -14.34 -4.13 -7.50
CA ASN A 130 -15.26 -3.51 -8.47
C ASN A 130 -16.61 -3.17 -7.83
N LYS A 131 -17.14 -4.06 -6.97
CA LYS A 131 -18.37 -3.82 -6.22
C LYS A 131 -18.26 -2.60 -5.29
N PHE A 132 -17.22 -2.53 -4.45
CA PHE A 132 -17.08 -1.48 -3.43
C PHE A 132 -16.74 -0.11 -4.03
N THR A 133 -15.89 -0.09 -5.07
CA THR A 133 -15.59 1.15 -5.81
C THR A 133 -16.77 1.61 -6.67
N GLY A 134 -17.67 0.69 -7.06
CA GLY A 134 -18.83 0.96 -7.90
C GLY A 134 -18.46 1.25 -9.37
N GLN A 135 -17.30 0.76 -9.82
CA GLN A 135 -16.82 0.87 -11.19
C GLN A 135 -15.96 -0.34 -11.56
N GLU A 136 -15.78 -0.56 -12.85
CA GLU A 136 -14.78 -1.50 -13.34
C GLU A 136 -13.37 -0.89 -13.23
N ASN A 137 -12.43 -1.68 -12.71
CA ASN A 137 -11.05 -1.29 -12.53
C ASN A 137 -10.12 -2.25 -13.29
N LYS A 138 -8.95 -1.74 -13.67
CA LYS A 138 -7.87 -2.61 -14.14
C LYS A 138 -7.20 -3.23 -12.91
N ILE A 139 -7.25 -4.56 -12.77
CA ILE A 139 -6.72 -5.27 -11.60
C ILE A 139 -5.67 -6.29 -12.05
N ASP A 140 -4.45 -6.17 -11.51
CA ASP A 140 -3.38 -7.15 -11.70
C ASP A 140 -3.12 -7.86 -10.36
N CYS A 141 -3.00 -9.19 -10.36
CA CYS A 141 -2.82 -9.97 -9.13
C CYS A 141 -1.50 -10.76 -9.17
N PHE A 142 -0.78 -10.79 -8.04
CA PHE A 142 0.52 -11.43 -7.89
C PHE A 142 0.62 -12.24 -6.62
N THR A 143 1.30 -13.39 -6.69
CA THR A 143 1.67 -14.19 -5.52
C THR A 143 3.19 -14.33 -5.43
N GLN A 144 3.73 -14.28 -4.22
CA GLN A 144 5.15 -14.49 -3.97
C GLN A 144 5.44 -15.95 -3.65
N ASN A 145 6.47 -16.51 -4.28
CA ASN A 145 6.97 -17.83 -3.92
C ASN A 145 7.91 -17.76 -2.70
N PRO A 146 8.26 -18.90 -2.06
CA PRO A 146 9.15 -18.92 -0.88
C PRO A 146 10.57 -18.36 -1.13
N ARG A 147 10.99 -18.21 -2.40
CA ARG A 147 12.27 -17.60 -2.76
C ARG A 147 12.17 -16.07 -2.94
N GLY A 148 10.99 -15.49 -2.75
CA GLY A 148 10.73 -14.05 -2.88
C GLY A 148 10.38 -13.60 -4.31
N ALA A 149 10.25 -14.50 -5.28
CA ALA A 149 9.90 -14.14 -6.66
C ALA A 149 8.38 -14.02 -6.85
N TRP A 150 7.96 -13.02 -7.61
CA TRP A 150 6.56 -12.71 -7.89
C TRP A 150 6.06 -13.38 -9.16
N ASN A 151 4.89 -13.99 -9.11
CA ASN A 151 4.20 -14.58 -10.24
C ASN A 151 2.86 -13.89 -10.45
N LYS A 152 2.57 -13.48 -11.69
CA LYS A 152 1.26 -12.93 -12.05
C LYS A 152 0.24 -14.06 -12.15
N VAL A 153 -0.94 -13.88 -11.54
CA VAL A 153 -2.00 -14.89 -11.47
C VAL A 153 -3.23 -14.47 -12.28
N VAL A 154 -3.54 -13.17 -12.32
CA VAL A 154 -4.62 -12.55 -13.10
C VAL A 154 -4.09 -11.26 -13.69
#